data_AF-A0A3A8PTZ6-F1
#
_entry.id   AF-A0A3A8PTZ6-F1
#
_cell.length_a   1.000
_cell.length_b   1.000
_cell.length_c   1.000
_cell.angle_alpha   90.00
_cell.angle_beta   90.00
_cell.angle_gamma   90.00
#
_symmetry.space_group_name_H-M   'P 1'
#
loop_
_entity.id
_entity.type
_entity.pdbx_description
1 polymer ?
#
loop_
_entity_poly.entity_id
_entity_poly.type
_entity_poly.pdbx_seq_one_letter_code
_entity_poly.pdbx_strand_id
1 'polypeptide(L)'
;MTDTTQTVSGLEALKHRRSQVWDELLSQSRFVRTIQQGEVTKALYALYLIETYHYTRHNARNQALVGVRCDDDRHYQKFCFNHAEEEVGHEQMALHDVASMGLQPGFPIPRALPATDVLIAYLYWVSYQGNPLQRLGYSFWAESCYDYIRPLLGKVQKSLGLTPAQMTFFVAHSDIDAEHSQAVDEMIAKKCKTPEDWEDVAQVMETSLRLTWKMMDEVADAYAQLVDGRSDRAAFLKAL
;
A
#
# COMPACT_ATOMS: atom_id res chain seq x y z
N MET A 1 28.47 7.43 -19.59
CA MET A 1 27.25 7.61 -20.41
C MET A 1 26.40 6.37 -20.20
N THR A 2 25.35 6.47 -19.40
CA THR A 2 24.37 5.39 -19.26
C THR A 2 23.58 5.27 -20.55
N ASP A 3 23.45 4.06 -21.10
CA ASP A 3 22.70 3.82 -22.32
C ASP A 3 21.20 4.07 -22.06
N THR A 4 20.68 5.14 -22.65
CA THR A 4 19.26 5.52 -22.57
C THR A 4 18.36 4.37 -23.01
N THR A 5 18.82 3.53 -23.94
CA THR A 5 18.09 2.37 -24.45
C THR A 5 17.91 1.30 -23.38
N GLN A 6 18.97 0.99 -22.61
CA GLN A 6 18.89 0.04 -21.50
C GLN A 6 17.98 0.54 -20.37
N THR A 7 17.99 1.84 -20.11
CA THR A 7 17.15 2.46 -19.06
C THR A 7 15.66 2.36 -19.41
N VAL A 8 15.30 2.69 -20.65
CA VAL A 8 13.92 2.54 -21.15
C VAL A 8 13.50 1.07 -21.13
N SER A 9 14.37 0.14 -21.54
CA SER A 9 14.02 -1.29 -21.50
C SER A 9 13.82 -1.84 -20.09
N GLY A 10 14.55 -1.32 -19.09
CA GLY A 10 14.44 -1.77 -17.69
C GLY A 10 13.12 -1.36 -17.04
N LEU A 11 12.71 -0.10 -17.22
CA LEU A 11 11.46 0.40 -16.64
C LEU A 11 10.23 -0.28 -17.28
N GLU A 12 10.24 -0.50 -18.60
CA GLU A 12 9.15 -1.22 -19.28
C GLU A 12 9.06 -2.68 -18.83
N ALA A 13 10.19 -3.36 -18.60
CA ALA A 13 10.20 -4.70 -18.02
C ALA A 13 9.61 -4.72 -16.60
N LEU A 14 9.93 -3.72 -15.78
CA LEU A 14 9.38 -3.58 -14.43
C LEU A 14 7.86 -3.35 -14.46
N LYS A 15 7.37 -2.49 -15.35
CA LYS A 15 5.92 -2.26 -15.58
C LYS A 15 5.21 -3.54 -16.02
N HIS A 16 5.82 -4.32 -16.91
CA HIS A 16 5.25 -5.58 -17.36
C HIS A 16 5.12 -6.59 -16.20
N ARG A 17 6.19 -6.77 -15.42
CA ARG A 17 6.21 -7.65 -14.24
C ARG A 17 5.18 -7.22 -13.19
N ARG A 18 5.07 -5.92 -12.92
CA ARG A 18 4.03 -5.34 -12.03
C ARG A 18 2.62 -5.74 -12.47
N SER A 19 2.30 -5.56 -13.75
CA SER A 19 0.98 -5.88 -14.29
C SER A 19 0.66 -7.38 -14.17
N GLN A 20 1.62 -8.26 -14.44
CA GLN A 20 1.43 -9.71 -14.27
C GLN A 20 1.11 -10.08 -12.81
N VAL A 21 1.80 -9.46 -11.85
CA VAL A 21 1.57 -9.71 -10.42
C VAL A 21 0.19 -9.20 -9.98
N TRP A 22 -0.23 -8.03 -10.47
CA TRP A 22 -1.60 -7.55 -10.23
C TRP A 22 -2.67 -8.48 -10.80
N ASP A 23 -2.51 -8.93 -12.05
CA ASP A 23 -3.47 -9.83 -12.69
C ASP A 23 -3.60 -11.15 -11.90
N GLU A 24 -2.48 -11.71 -11.47
CA GLU A 24 -2.44 -12.89 -10.61
C GLU A 24 -3.20 -12.64 -9.29
N LEU A 25 -2.85 -11.58 -8.55
CA LEU A 25 -3.41 -11.30 -7.23
C LEU A 25 -4.91 -10.96 -7.29
N LEU A 26 -5.34 -10.18 -8.28
CA LEU A 26 -6.75 -9.85 -8.48
C LEU A 26 -7.59 -11.09 -8.81
N SER A 27 -7.03 -12.07 -9.53
CA SER A 27 -7.72 -13.32 -9.85
C SER A 27 -7.82 -14.30 -8.67
N GLN A 28 -6.86 -14.25 -7.74
CA GLN A 28 -6.71 -15.24 -6.66
C GLN A 28 -7.15 -14.74 -5.29
N SER A 29 -7.20 -13.42 -5.06
CA SER A 29 -7.51 -12.86 -3.74
C SER A 29 -8.91 -13.22 -3.26
N ARG A 30 -8.99 -13.65 -1.99
CA ARG A 30 -10.25 -13.88 -1.31
C ARG A 30 -10.98 -12.56 -1.03
N PHE A 31 -10.24 -11.51 -0.68
CA PHE A 31 -10.79 -10.18 -0.48
C PHE A 31 -11.50 -9.66 -1.73
N VAL A 32 -10.89 -9.82 -2.90
CA VAL A 32 -11.53 -9.48 -4.19
C VAL A 32 -12.81 -10.29 -4.41
N ARG A 33 -12.79 -11.61 -4.17
CA ARG A 33 -13.98 -12.45 -4.30
C ARG A 33 -15.12 -11.98 -3.39
N THR A 34 -14.83 -11.65 -2.12
CA THR A 34 -15.80 -11.12 -1.17
C THR A 34 -16.44 -9.82 -1.70
N ILE A 35 -15.64 -8.91 -2.25
CA ILE A 35 -16.16 -7.68 -2.89
C ILE A 35 -17.00 -8.01 -4.14
N GLN A 36 -16.53 -8.94 -4.96
CA GLN A 36 -17.19 -9.32 -6.21
C GLN A 36 -18.53 -10.03 -5.97
N GLN A 37 -18.67 -10.80 -4.90
CA GLN A 37 -19.90 -11.47 -4.49
C GLN A 37 -20.94 -10.52 -3.84
N GLY A 38 -20.56 -9.27 -3.58
CA GLY A 38 -21.46 -8.27 -2.99
C GLY A 38 -21.55 -8.37 -1.47
N GLU A 39 -20.63 -9.10 -0.83
CA GLU A 39 -20.57 -9.29 0.63
C GLU A 39 -19.86 -8.13 1.35
N VAL A 40 -19.78 -6.97 0.69
CA VAL A 40 -19.13 -5.77 1.24
C VAL A 40 -20.03 -5.15 2.31
N THR A 41 -19.49 -5.01 3.52
CA THR A 41 -20.14 -4.30 4.63
C THR A 41 -19.23 -3.18 5.14
N LYS A 42 -19.81 -2.22 5.87
CA LYS A 42 -19.02 -1.19 6.55
C LYS A 42 -18.03 -1.79 7.54
N ALA A 43 -18.39 -2.88 8.22
CA ALA A 43 -17.49 -3.60 9.12
C ALA A 43 -16.27 -4.19 8.39
N LEU A 44 -16.46 -4.81 7.21
CA LEU A 44 -15.34 -5.29 6.38
C LEU A 44 -14.44 -4.13 5.94
N TYR A 45 -15.04 -3.03 5.46
CA TYR A 45 -14.27 -1.87 5.01
C TYR A 45 -13.52 -1.19 6.16
N ALA A 46 -14.14 -1.09 7.34
CA ALA A 46 -13.48 -0.56 8.55
C ALA A 46 -12.31 -1.43 9.01
N LEU A 47 -12.45 -2.77 8.97
CA LEU A 47 -11.33 -3.68 9.24
C LEU A 47 -10.16 -3.43 8.28
N TYR A 48 -10.45 -3.31 6.98
CA TYR A 48 -9.45 -2.97 5.98
C TYR A 48 -8.74 -1.64 6.32
N LEU A 49 -9.49 -0.58 6.62
CA LEU A 49 -8.93 0.74 6.95
C LEU A 49 -8.10 0.73 8.23
N ILE A 50 -8.47 -0.08 9.23
CA ILE A 50 -7.68 -0.25 10.47
C ILE A 50 -6.31 -0.87 10.15
N GLU A 51 -6.27 -1.89 9.30
CA GLU A 51 -4.99 -2.48 8.86
C GLU A 51 -4.20 -1.52 7.97
N THR A 52 -4.87 -0.72 7.13
CA THR A 52 -4.24 0.38 6.38
C THR A 52 -3.60 1.40 7.31
N TYR A 53 -4.29 1.83 8.37
CA TYR A 53 -3.71 2.68 9.40
C TYR A 53 -2.44 2.06 10.00
N HIS A 54 -2.49 0.76 10.30
CA HIS A 54 -1.38 0.07 10.94
C HIS A 54 -0.10 0.09 10.11
N TYR A 55 -0.14 -0.14 8.79
CA TYR A 55 1.10 -0.09 8.00
C TYR A 55 1.45 1.33 7.53
N THR A 56 0.48 2.15 7.12
CA THR A 56 0.74 3.50 6.58
C THR A 56 1.47 4.38 7.58
N ARG A 57 1.15 4.26 8.88
CA ARG A 57 1.84 5.03 9.92
C ARG A 57 3.36 4.81 9.93
N HIS A 58 3.86 3.72 9.34
CA HIS A 58 5.28 3.41 9.25
C HIS A 58 5.95 3.87 7.93
N ASN A 59 5.18 4.27 6.91
CA ASN A 59 5.72 4.59 5.57
C ASN A 59 6.73 5.73 5.61
N ALA A 60 6.38 6.87 6.22
CA ALA A 60 7.29 8.00 6.39
C ALA A 60 8.61 7.60 7.08
N ARG A 61 8.52 6.76 8.12
CA ARG A 61 9.68 6.31 8.91
C ARG A 61 10.59 5.38 8.11
N ASN A 62 10.03 4.38 7.43
CA ASN A 62 10.84 3.45 6.65
C ASN A 62 11.38 4.13 5.36
N GLN A 63 10.68 5.12 4.80
CA GLN A 63 11.19 5.97 3.73
C GLN A 63 12.39 6.81 4.18
N ALA A 64 12.28 7.48 5.33
CA ALA A 64 13.38 8.28 5.88
C ALA A 64 14.59 7.41 6.23
N LEU A 65 14.37 6.16 6.67
CA LEU A 65 15.45 5.22 6.98
C LEU A 65 16.35 4.94 5.77
N VAL A 66 15.78 4.85 4.56
CA VAL A 66 16.58 4.74 3.32
C VAL A 66 17.46 5.97 3.14
N GLY A 67 16.91 7.18 3.35
CA GLY A 67 17.67 8.42 3.25
C GLY A 67 18.84 8.52 4.24
N VAL A 68 18.68 7.97 5.44
CA VAL A 68 19.77 7.89 6.45
C VAL A 68 20.85 6.88 6.03
N ARG A 69 20.46 5.83 5.32
CA ARG A 69 21.30 4.66 5.02
C ARG A 69 21.93 4.69 3.64
N CYS A 70 21.40 5.45 2.69
CA CYS A 70 22.02 5.58 1.38
C CYS A 70 23.30 6.42 1.50
N ASP A 71 24.30 6.09 0.67
CA ASP A 71 25.61 6.76 0.63
C ASP A 71 25.46 8.25 0.25
N ASP A 72 26.56 8.97 0.00
CA ASP A 72 26.61 10.42 -0.31
C ASP A 72 25.88 10.87 -1.61
N ASP A 73 24.87 10.14 -2.06
CA ASP A 73 23.90 10.52 -3.08
C ASP A 73 22.86 11.51 -2.54
N ARG A 74 23.28 12.76 -2.41
CA ARG A 74 22.43 13.87 -1.93
C ARG A 74 21.10 14.02 -2.69
N HIS A 75 21.07 13.68 -3.98
CA HIS A 75 19.85 13.74 -4.77
C HIS A 75 18.84 12.68 -4.33
N TYR A 76 19.31 11.45 -4.10
CA TYR A 76 18.42 10.38 -3.63
C TYR A 76 18.03 10.58 -2.16
N GLN A 77 18.94 11.06 -1.31
CA GLN A 77 18.63 11.43 0.08
C GLN A 77 17.51 12.47 0.14
N LYS A 78 17.60 13.54 -0.67
CA LYS A 78 16.56 14.57 -0.72
C LYS A 78 15.21 13.99 -1.15
N PHE A 79 15.18 13.13 -2.17
CA PHE A 79 13.97 12.43 -2.58
C PHE A 79 13.38 11.63 -1.40
N CYS A 80 14.20 10.85 -0.70
CA CYS A 80 13.73 10.06 0.44
C CYS A 80 13.16 10.93 1.56
N PHE A 81 13.80 12.03 1.93
CA PHE A 81 13.32 12.86 3.03
C PHE A 81 12.07 13.68 2.65
N ASN A 82 11.99 14.17 1.42
CA ASN A 82 10.80 14.87 0.93
C ASN A 82 9.59 13.93 0.88
N HIS A 83 9.73 12.75 0.28
CA HIS A 83 8.64 11.77 0.22
C HIS A 83 8.25 11.29 1.62
N ALA A 84 9.21 11.20 2.55
CA ALA A 84 8.92 10.88 3.94
C ALA A 84 8.11 11.98 4.63
N GLU A 85 8.42 13.26 4.37
CA GLU A 85 7.68 14.41 4.92
C GLU A 85 6.24 14.42 4.42
N GLU A 86 6.02 14.19 3.12
CA GLU A 86 4.70 14.13 2.48
C GLU A 86 3.84 13.01 3.09
N GLU A 87 4.42 11.85 3.39
CA GLU A 87 3.72 10.69 3.98
C GLU A 87 3.35 10.86 5.47
N VAL A 88 3.85 11.89 6.17
CA VAL A 88 3.59 12.05 7.61
C VAL A 88 2.11 12.36 7.86
N GLY A 89 1.45 11.48 8.62
CA GLY A 89 0.08 11.69 9.06
C GLY A 89 -0.97 11.13 8.10
N HIS A 90 -0.59 10.56 6.95
CA HIS A 90 -1.51 9.93 6.01
C HIS A 90 -2.34 8.81 6.65
N GLU A 91 -1.81 8.14 7.69
CA GLU A 91 -2.57 7.12 8.41
C GLU A 91 -3.84 7.66 9.08
N GLN A 92 -3.88 8.96 9.41
CA GLN A 92 -5.03 9.59 10.06
C GLN A 92 -6.25 9.65 9.14
N MET A 93 -6.04 9.71 7.81
CA MET A 93 -7.13 9.66 6.85
C MET A 93 -7.88 8.32 6.91
N ALA A 94 -7.17 7.21 7.12
CA ALA A 94 -7.80 5.90 7.28
C ALA A 94 -8.66 5.83 8.55
N LEU A 95 -8.19 6.38 9.68
CA LEU A 95 -8.98 6.43 10.92
C LEU A 95 -10.16 7.41 10.82
N HIS A 96 -9.97 8.53 10.13
CA HIS A 96 -11.04 9.46 9.81
C HIS A 96 -12.14 8.76 9.01
N ASP A 97 -11.79 8.00 7.97
CA ASP A 97 -12.74 7.27 7.14
C ASP A 97 -13.52 6.22 7.96
N VAL A 98 -12.86 5.51 8.90
CA VAL A 98 -13.55 4.61 9.85
C VAL A 98 -14.56 5.38 10.72
N ALA A 99 -14.17 6.49 11.32
CA ALA A 99 -15.07 7.31 12.15
C ALA A 99 -16.28 7.83 11.32
N SER A 100 -16.02 8.27 10.09
CA SER A 100 -17.01 8.85 9.18
C SER A 100 -18.14 7.89 8.78
N MET A 101 -17.97 6.58 9.01
CA MET A 101 -19.00 5.57 8.74
C MET A 101 -20.03 5.40 9.86
N GLY A 102 -19.86 6.10 10.98
CA GLY A 102 -20.81 6.12 12.10
C GLY A 102 -20.20 5.69 13.45
N LEU A 103 -18.89 5.44 13.52
CA LEU A 103 -18.22 5.17 14.80
C LEU A 103 -17.93 6.46 15.55
N GLN A 104 -18.08 6.41 16.87
CA GLN A 104 -17.71 7.53 17.73
C GLN A 104 -16.19 7.73 17.73
N PRO A 105 -15.71 8.99 17.80
CA PRO A 105 -14.31 9.28 18.04
C PRO A 105 -13.77 8.51 19.25
N GLY A 106 -12.55 7.97 19.14
CA GLY A 106 -11.95 7.14 20.19
C GLY A 106 -12.39 5.68 20.17
N PHE A 107 -12.94 5.19 19.05
CA PHE A 107 -13.14 3.75 18.83
C PHE A 107 -11.82 2.98 19.04
N PRO A 108 -11.88 1.74 19.54
CA PRO A 108 -10.67 0.98 19.82
C PRO A 108 -9.93 0.63 18.53
N ILE A 109 -8.61 0.79 18.55
CA ILE A 109 -7.73 0.32 17.48
C ILE A 109 -7.12 -1.00 17.98
N PRO A 110 -7.56 -2.16 17.46
CA PRO A 110 -6.96 -3.44 17.85
C PRO A 110 -5.47 -3.49 17.46
N ARG A 111 -4.76 -4.54 17.89
CA ARG A 111 -3.42 -4.80 17.32
C ARG A 111 -3.55 -5.08 15.82
N ALA A 112 -2.45 -4.94 15.08
CA ALA A 112 -2.39 -5.27 13.66
C ALA A 112 -2.55 -6.78 13.42
N LEU A 113 -3.04 -7.18 12.26
CA LEU A 113 -3.08 -8.59 11.85
C LEU A 113 -1.65 -9.11 11.62
N PRO A 114 -1.40 -10.42 11.78
CA PRO A 114 -0.08 -11.00 11.53
C PRO A 114 0.49 -10.63 10.15
N ALA A 115 -0.30 -10.68 9.08
CA ALA A 115 0.16 -10.25 7.75
C ALA A 115 0.56 -8.77 7.68
N THR A 116 -0.13 -7.90 8.42
CA THR A 116 0.20 -6.47 8.52
C THR A 116 1.53 -6.27 9.25
N ASP A 117 1.75 -6.97 10.36
CA ASP A 117 3.03 -6.95 11.09
C ASP A 117 4.17 -7.46 10.20
N VAL A 118 3.94 -8.51 9.39
CA VAL A 118 4.93 -9.03 8.43
C VAL A 118 5.23 -7.99 7.34
N LEU A 119 4.23 -7.31 6.79
CA LEU A 119 4.42 -6.22 5.83
C LEU A 119 5.26 -5.08 6.44
N ILE A 120 4.92 -4.64 7.65
CA ILE A 120 5.65 -3.58 8.36
C ILE A 120 7.11 -4.01 8.55
N ALA A 121 7.35 -5.22 9.07
CA ALA A 121 8.68 -5.75 9.30
C ALA A 121 9.50 -5.83 8.00
N TYR A 122 8.87 -6.31 6.92
CA TYR A 122 9.50 -6.39 5.61
C TYR A 122 9.90 -5.01 5.08
N LEU A 123 9.01 -4.01 5.15
CA LEU A 123 9.31 -2.66 4.69
C LEU A 123 10.46 -2.01 5.46
N TYR A 124 10.53 -2.18 6.79
CA TYR A 124 11.70 -1.73 7.55
C TYR A 124 12.97 -2.49 7.17
N TRP A 125 12.88 -3.81 6.99
CA TRP A 125 14.03 -4.64 6.63
C TRP A 125 14.66 -4.19 5.30
N VAL A 126 13.84 -4.04 4.25
CA VAL A 126 14.33 -3.60 2.93
C VAL A 126 14.75 -2.12 2.91
N SER A 127 14.26 -1.33 3.85
CA SER A 127 14.71 0.06 4.01
C SER A 127 16.05 0.16 4.73
N TYR A 128 16.36 -0.80 5.60
CA TYR A 128 17.56 -0.80 6.44
C TYR A 128 18.76 -1.53 5.82
N GLN A 129 18.52 -2.60 5.06
CA GLN A 129 19.55 -3.51 4.56
C GLN A 129 19.55 -3.59 3.02
N GLY A 130 20.59 -4.20 2.44
CA GLY A 130 20.63 -4.52 1.01
C GLY A 130 20.92 -3.33 0.09
N ASN A 131 20.33 -3.33 -1.11
CA ASN A 131 20.48 -2.23 -2.06
C ASN A 131 19.59 -1.05 -1.63
N PRO A 132 20.11 0.17 -1.43
CA PRO A 132 19.29 1.29 -0.97
C PRO A 132 18.18 1.68 -1.96
N LEU A 133 18.29 1.31 -3.24
CA LEU A 133 17.28 1.59 -4.26
C LEU A 133 16.07 0.65 -4.15
N GLN A 134 16.21 -0.52 -3.52
CA GLN A 134 15.20 -1.59 -3.58
C GLN A 134 13.83 -1.16 -3.03
N ARG A 135 13.79 -0.25 -2.05
CA ARG A 135 12.52 0.28 -1.51
C ARG A 135 11.70 1.04 -2.57
N LEU A 136 12.34 1.56 -3.62
CA LEU A 136 11.62 2.15 -4.76
C LEU A 136 10.65 1.15 -5.41
N GLY A 137 10.90 -0.15 -5.29
CA GLY A 137 9.96 -1.18 -5.75
C GLY A 137 8.60 -1.12 -5.05
N TYR A 138 8.58 -0.82 -3.74
CA TYR A 138 7.32 -0.61 -3.01
C TYR A 138 6.62 0.66 -3.48
N SER A 139 7.33 1.78 -3.54
CA SER A 139 6.78 3.05 -4.05
C SER A 139 6.25 2.89 -5.48
N PHE A 140 6.93 2.13 -6.33
CA PHE A 140 6.60 1.98 -7.75
C PHE A 140 5.23 1.37 -8.02
N TRP A 141 4.79 0.40 -7.21
CA TRP A 141 3.42 -0.11 -7.34
C TRP A 141 2.43 0.67 -6.50
N ALA A 142 2.85 1.20 -5.34
CA ALA A 142 1.97 1.91 -4.41
C ALA A 142 1.41 3.19 -5.06
N GLU A 143 2.28 4.04 -5.62
CA GLU A 143 1.90 5.30 -6.27
C GLU A 143 1.15 5.05 -7.61
N SER A 144 1.17 3.84 -8.15
CA SER A 144 0.45 3.50 -9.38
C SER A 144 -0.74 2.56 -9.12
N CYS A 145 -1.13 2.34 -7.87
CA CYS A 145 -2.07 1.25 -7.55
C CYS A 145 -3.50 1.54 -8.03
N TYR A 146 -3.86 2.82 -8.16
CA TYR A 146 -5.19 3.27 -8.55
C TYR A 146 -5.69 2.71 -9.88
N ASP A 147 -4.81 2.57 -10.85
CA ASP A 147 -5.15 2.01 -12.16
C ASP A 147 -5.71 0.59 -12.05
N TYR A 148 -5.26 -0.17 -11.03
CA TYR A 148 -5.65 -1.55 -10.81
C TYR A 148 -6.84 -1.69 -9.87
N ILE A 149 -6.93 -0.85 -8.82
CA ILE A 149 -7.94 -1.00 -7.76
C ILE A 149 -9.21 -0.16 -7.95
N ARG A 150 -9.22 0.82 -8.87
CA ARG A 150 -10.37 1.70 -9.11
C ARG A 150 -11.70 0.96 -9.32
N PRO A 151 -11.78 -0.17 -10.08
CA PRO A 151 -13.03 -0.92 -10.21
C PRO A 151 -13.54 -1.50 -8.87
N LEU A 152 -12.64 -1.96 -8.00
CA LEU A 152 -12.98 -2.49 -6.67
C LEU A 152 -13.47 -1.37 -5.76
N LEU A 153 -12.76 -0.24 -5.73
CA LEU A 153 -13.15 0.94 -4.93
C LEU A 153 -14.53 1.46 -5.36
N GLY A 154 -14.79 1.56 -6.66
CA GLY A 154 -16.10 1.97 -7.17
C GLY A 154 -17.22 1.01 -6.76
N LYS A 155 -16.93 -0.30 -6.67
CA LYS A 155 -17.89 -1.28 -6.17
C LYS A 155 -18.16 -1.12 -4.67
N VAL A 156 -17.11 -0.95 -3.86
CA VAL A 156 -17.23 -0.67 -2.41
C VAL A 156 -18.03 0.60 -2.17
N GLN A 157 -17.68 1.69 -2.84
CA GLN A 157 -18.35 2.98 -2.74
C GLN A 157 -19.85 2.85 -3.04
N LYS A 158 -20.19 2.21 -4.17
CA LYS A 158 -21.59 2.02 -4.59
C LYS A 158 -22.35 1.11 -3.63
N SER A 159 -21.76 -0.01 -3.21
CA SER A 159 -22.40 -0.98 -2.31
C SER A 159 -22.69 -0.40 -0.93
N LEU A 160 -21.81 0.45 -0.42
CA LEU A 160 -21.93 1.04 0.92
C LEU A 160 -22.57 2.43 0.92
N GLY A 161 -22.83 3.02 -0.25
CA GLY A 161 -23.36 4.38 -0.38
C GLY A 161 -22.40 5.45 0.17
N LEU A 162 -21.09 5.23 0.03
CA LEU A 162 -20.07 6.13 0.60
C LEU A 162 -19.93 7.40 -0.22
N THR A 163 -19.78 8.52 0.49
CA THR A 163 -19.42 9.81 -0.09
C THR A 163 -17.91 9.97 -0.20
N PRO A 164 -17.39 10.90 -1.02
CA PRO A 164 -15.95 11.20 -1.06
C PRO A 164 -15.37 11.57 0.30
N ALA A 165 -16.16 12.23 1.15
CA ALA A 165 -15.78 12.58 2.52
C ALA A 165 -15.63 11.37 3.47
N GLN A 166 -16.02 10.17 3.03
CA GLN A 166 -15.88 8.91 3.78
C GLN A 166 -14.85 7.97 3.14
N MET A 167 -14.12 8.46 2.14
CA MET A 167 -13.05 7.74 1.43
C MET A 167 -11.85 8.67 1.24
N THR A 168 -11.57 9.52 2.23
CA THR A 168 -10.53 10.55 2.16
C THR A 168 -9.14 9.99 1.95
N PHE A 169 -8.83 8.82 2.55
CA PHE A 169 -7.57 8.12 2.31
C PHE A 169 -7.40 7.85 0.82
N PHE A 170 -8.44 7.34 0.15
CA PHE A 170 -8.34 7.01 -1.25
C PHE A 170 -8.47 8.22 -2.19
N VAL A 171 -9.20 9.25 -1.80
CA VAL A 171 -9.34 10.47 -2.63
C VAL A 171 -8.02 11.25 -2.64
N ALA A 172 -7.36 11.39 -1.49
CA ALA A 172 -6.07 12.08 -1.41
C ALA A 172 -5.02 11.43 -2.33
N HIS A 173 -4.93 10.10 -2.30
CA HIS A 173 -3.98 9.39 -3.15
C HIS A 173 -4.45 9.31 -4.62
N SER A 174 -5.72 9.53 -4.98
CA SER A 174 -6.09 9.50 -6.42
C SER A 174 -5.64 10.73 -7.22
N ASP A 175 -5.57 11.90 -6.58
CA ASP A 175 -5.23 13.18 -7.24
C ASP A 175 -3.73 13.52 -7.12
N ILE A 176 -3.07 13.06 -6.04
CA ILE A 176 -1.65 13.33 -5.75
C ILE A 176 -0.73 12.30 -6.44
N ASP A 177 -1.17 11.05 -6.56
CA ASP A 177 -0.27 9.95 -6.93
C ASP A 177 0.23 9.99 -8.39
N ALA A 178 -0.38 10.75 -9.30
CA ALA A 178 0.11 10.82 -10.69
C ALA A 178 1.51 11.48 -10.77
N GLU A 179 1.72 12.56 -10.01
CA GLU A 179 3.02 13.24 -9.93
C GLU A 179 4.04 12.38 -9.18
N HIS A 180 3.63 11.72 -8.08
CA HIS A 180 4.50 10.82 -7.33
C HIS A 180 4.90 9.59 -8.14
N SER A 181 3.98 8.97 -8.87
CA SER A 181 4.27 7.83 -9.74
C SER A 181 5.30 8.22 -10.80
N GLN A 182 5.18 9.41 -11.40
CA GLN A 182 6.18 9.90 -12.33
C GLN A 182 7.54 10.14 -11.64
N ALA A 183 7.55 10.77 -10.47
CA ALA A 183 8.78 11.02 -9.71
C ALA A 183 9.50 9.72 -9.32
N VAL A 184 8.76 8.67 -8.97
CA VAL A 184 9.31 7.34 -8.68
C VAL A 184 9.88 6.68 -9.94
N ASP A 185 9.14 6.69 -11.06
CA ASP A 185 9.63 6.18 -12.36
C ASP A 185 10.95 6.86 -12.77
N GLU A 186 11.00 8.19 -12.67
CA GLU A 186 12.18 8.99 -12.96
C GLU A 186 13.34 8.67 -12.02
N MET A 187 13.07 8.46 -10.72
CA MET A 187 14.10 8.10 -9.75
C MET A 187 14.68 6.71 -10.04
N ILE A 188 13.83 5.72 -10.32
CA ILE A 188 14.26 4.36 -10.68
C ILE A 188 15.13 4.40 -11.94
N ALA A 189 14.65 5.02 -13.02
CA ALA A 189 15.38 5.15 -14.28
C ALA A 189 16.72 5.88 -14.09
N LYS A 190 16.73 6.92 -13.26
CA LYS A 190 17.95 7.70 -12.99
C LYS A 190 18.94 6.96 -12.11
N LYS A 191 18.51 6.10 -11.18
CA LYS A 191 19.39 5.50 -10.15
C LYS A 191 19.78 4.06 -10.43
N CYS A 192 18.93 3.25 -11.05
CA CYS A 192 19.31 1.89 -11.42
C CYS A 192 20.33 1.92 -12.55
N LYS A 193 21.47 1.22 -12.37
CA LYS A 193 22.59 1.20 -13.32
C LYS A 193 23.04 -0.20 -13.67
N THR A 194 22.85 -1.14 -12.75
CA THR A 194 23.24 -2.53 -12.89
C THR A 194 21.99 -3.40 -13.03
N PRO A 195 22.08 -4.59 -13.67
CA PRO A 195 21.00 -5.57 -13.66
C PRO A 195 20.50 -5.90 -12.25
N GLU A 196 21.41 -5.92 -11.28
CA GLU A 196 21.12 -6.17 -9.87
C GLU A 196 20.23 -5.08 -9.26
N ASP A 197 20.44 -3.78 -9.59
CA ASP A 197 19.57 -2.70 -9.12
C ASP A 197 18.11 -2.90 -9.57
N TRP A 198 17.93 -3.26 -10.84
CA TRP A 198 16.61 -3.50 -11.41
C TRP A 198 15.94 -4.72 -10.77
N GLU A 199 16.70 -5.79 -10.54
CA GLU A 199 16.16 -7.01 -9.92
C GLU A 199 15.81 -6.79 -8.44
N ASP A 200 16.62 -6.05 -7.68
CA ASP A 200 16.32 -5.74 -6.28
C ASP A 200 15.03 -4.90 -6.15
N VAL A 201 14.86 -3.90 -7.03
CA VAL A 201 13.63 -3.10 -7.13
C VAL A 201 12.43 -4.00 -7.50
N ALA A 202 12.58 -4.88 -8.49
CA ALA A 202 11.53 -5.79 -8.91
C ALA A 202 11.14 -6.78 -7.80
N GLN A 203 12.10 -7.37 -7.11
CA GLN A 203 11.86 -8.31 -6.02
C GLN A 203 11.10 -7.65 -4.87
N VAL A 204 11.47 -6.42 -4.49
CA VAL A 204 10.75 -5.69 -3.44
C VAL A 204 9.36 -5.27 -3.88
N MET A 205 9.20 -4.83 -5.13
CA MET A 205 7.89 -4.55 -5.71
C MET A 205 6.96 -5.76 -5.58
N GLU A 206 7.38 -6.92 -6.09
CA GLU A 206 6.57 -8.14 -6.05
C GLU A 206 6.26 -8.58 -4.62
N THR A 207 7.29 -8.63 -3.77
CA THR A 207 7.14 -9.15 -2.41
C THR A 207 6.23 -8.25 -1.59
N SER A 208 6.44 -6.93 -1.62
CA SER A 208 5.60 -5.99 -0.88
C SER A 208 4.16 -5.94 -1.39
N LEU A 209 3.95 -6.06 -2.70
CA LEU A 209 2.61 -6.16 -3.28
C LEU A 209 1.92 -7.44 -2.82
N ARG A 210 2.59 -8.60 -2.89
CA ARG A 210 2.05 -9.89 -2.41
C ARG A 210 1.74 -9.88 -0.91
N LEU A 211 2.62 -9.28 -0.09
CA LEU A 211 2.38 -9.15 1.36
C LEU A 211 1.18 -8.23 1.66
N THR A 212 1.02 -7.14 0.91
CA THR A 212 -0.16 -6.27 1.02
C THR A 212 -1.45 -7.01 0.69
N TRP A 213 -1.44 -7.82 -0.36
CA TRP A 213 -2.61 -8.63 -0.72
C TRP A 213 -2.87 -9.77 0.26
N LYS A 214 -1.82 -10.34 0.87
CA LYS A 214 -1.97 -11.29 1.98
C LYS A 214 -2.64 -10.64 3.21
N MET A 215 -2.30 -9.39 3.52
CA MET A 215 -3.00 -8.60 4.55
C MET A 215 -4.49 -8.45 4.21
N MET A 216 -4.84 -8.11 2.98
CA MET A 216 -6.24 -8.01 2.55
C MET A 216 -7.00 -9.34 2.69
N ASP A 217 -6.36 -10.47 2.38
CA ASP A 217 -6.96 -11.79 2.57
C ASP A 217 -7.16 -12.13 4.07
N GLU A 218 -6.22 -11.76 4.95
CA GLU A 218 -6.40 -11.91 6.40
C GLU A 218 -7.51 -10.99 6.95
N VAL A 219 -7.74 -9.82 6.35
CA VAL A 219 -8.91 -8.97 6.66
C VAL A 219 -10.21 -9.73 6.34
N ALA A 220 -10.29 -10.40 5.19
CA ALA A 220 -11.47 -11.22 4.86
C ALA A 220 -11.65 -12.38 5.85
N ASP A 221 -10.57 -13.02 6.31
CA ASP A 221 -10.61 -14.06 7.34
C ASP A 221 -11.10 -13.53 8.69
N ALA A 222 -10.55 -12.40 9.14
CA ALA A 222 -10.94 -11.76 10.38
C ALA A 222 -12.41 -11.32 10.36
N TYR A 223 -12.87 -10.81 9.21
CA TYR A 223 -14.27 -10.45 9.01
C TYR A 223 -15.20 -11.67 9.09
N ALA A 224 -14.85 -12.79 8.43
CA ALA A 224 -15.63 -14.01 8.52
C ALA A 224 -15.74 -14.52 9.97
N GLN A 225 -14.63 -14.51 10.72
CA GLN A 225 -14.63 -14.87 12.14
C GLN A 225 -15.50 -13.93 12.99
N LEU A 226 -15.51 -12.63 12.68
CA LEU A 226 -16.34 -11.64 13.35
C LEU A 226 -17.84 -11.94 13.14
N VAL A 227 -18.24 -12.17 11.88
CA VAL A 227 -19.63 -12.49 11.50
C VAL A 227 -20.09 -13.79 12.16
N ASP A 228 -19.25 -14.82 12.16
CA ASP A 228 -19.55 -16.12 12.77
C ASP A 228 -19.54 -16.11 14.32
N GLY A 229 -19.16 -14.98 14.96
CA GLY A 229 -19.03 -14.89 16.41
C GLY A 229 -17.85 -15.68 16.98
N ARG A 230 -16.86 -16.01 16.14
CA ARG A 230 -15.62 -16.73 16.53
C ARG A 230 -14.51 -15.80 17.02
N SER A 231 -14.68 -14.48 16.92
CA SER A 231 -13.70 -13.48 17.37
C SER A 231 -14.37 -12.21 17.89
N ASP A 232 -13.88 -11.71 19.02
CA ASP A 232 -14.31 -10.45 19.64
C ASP A 232 -13.37 -9.26 19.33
N ARG A 233 -12.26 -9.51 18.62
CA ARG A 233 -11.19 -8.53 18.36
C ARG A 233 -11.69 -7.20 17.79
N ALA A 234 -12.74 -7.26 16.97
CA ALA A 234 -13.37 -6.10 16.36
C ALA A 234 -14.89 -6.10 16.54
N ALA A 235 -15.38 -6.64 17.67
CA ALA A 235 -16.81 -6.75 17.96
C ALA A 235 -17.56 -5.41 17.84
N PHE A 236 -16.90 -4.30 18.18
CA PHE A 236 -17.44 -2.95 18.06
C PHE A 236 -17.84 -2.56 16.64
N LEU A 237 -17.22 -3.17 15.61
CA LEU A 237 -17.57 -2.91 14.20
C LEU A 237 -18.92 -3.52 13.80
N LYS A 238 -19.50 -4.42 14.60
CA LYS A 238 -20.86 -4.94 14.36
C LYS A 238 -21.95 -3.86 14.51
N ALA A 239 -21.60 -2.70 15.09
CA ALA A 239 -22.50 -1.57 15.23
C ALA A 239 -22.59 -0.68 13.97
N LEU A 240 -21.73 -0.91 12.96
CA LEU A 240 -21.72 -0.19 11.68
C LEU A 240 -22.74 -0.73 10.69
#